data_AF-A0A5J4X1B6-F1
#
_entry.id   AF-A0A5J4X1B6-F1
#
_cell.length_a   1.000
_cell.length_b   1.000
_cell.length_c   1.000
_cell.angle_alpha   90.00
_cell.angle_beta   90.00
_cell.angle_gamma   90.00
#
_symmetry.space_group_name_H-M   'P 1'
#
loop_
_entity.id
_entity.type
_entity.pdbx_description
1 polymer ?
#
loop_
_entity_poly.entity_id
_entity_poly.type
_entity_poly.pdbx_seq_one_letter_code
_entity_poly.pdbx_strand_id
1 'polypeptide(L)'
;MTKREKKLTTLLDTNGQFMVFNNYYLQLFIDLGFIITDYKAITVFEKVAEQEPFVRTMMNLRIQAILAGSSKEKFYKLMINVSYKYDILNTEKFGKIKLLDKADTFIAQHLPNHIGTRCISANIFAVSVLPKTVICFTSLQSGVFTLDNAKYQYLNCFYNFMYKFLIRRRFNFIFADTDSIYIAIAGNPAKDCHQQFEAIVTDKQFYDQHVYQYLPGPNKDIYDYKKILGFGIQNEGYELTSLGAKRYSMIVHK
;
A
#
# COMPACT_ATOMS: atom_id res chain seq x y z
N MET A 1 -3.78 18.19 -32.13
CA MET A 1 -3.88 16.82 -31.63
C MET A 1 -3.04 16.70 -30.36
N THR A 2 -3.67 16.77 -29.19
CA THR A 2 -3.03 16.55 -27.89
C THR A 2 -2.63 15.08 -27.79
N LYS A 3 -1.32 14.80 -27.77
CA LYS A 3 -0.79 13.47 -27.45
C LYS A 3 -1.33 13.10 -26.06
N ARG A 4 -2.25 12.14 -26.00
CA ARG A 4 -2.60 11.47 -24.73
C ARG A 4 -1.35 10.72 -24.28
N GLU A 5 -0.57 11.34 -23.40
CA GLU A 5 0.51 10.64 -22.70
C GLU A 5 -0.08 9.57 -21.80
N LYS A 6 0.15 8.31 -22.16
CA LYS A 6 -0.07 7.18 -21.26
C LYS A 6 1.04 7.24 -20.21
N LYS A 7 0.77 7.87 -19.07
CA LYS A 7 1.61 7.69 -17.87
C LYS A 7 1.43 6.25 -17.41
N LEU A 8 2.41 5.38 -17.69
CA LEU A 8 2.50 4.10 -17.03
C LEU A 8 2.83 4.40 -15.56
N THR A 9 2.00 3.94 -14.63
CA THR A 9 2.14 4.18 -13.17
C THR A 9 3.34 3.47 -12.53
N THR A 10 4.23 2.92 -13.34
CA THR A 10 5.45 2.24 -12.95
C THR A 10 6.58 2.88 -13.78
N LEU A 11 7.40 3.70 -13.11
CA LEU A 11 8.32 4.69 -13.68
C LEU A 11 9.28 4.07 -14.71
N LEU A 12 9.05 4.36 -15.99
CA LEU A 12 10.03 4.18 -17.07
C LEU A 12 10.81 5.47 -17.35
N ASP A 13 10.21 6.63 -17.04
CA ASP A 13 10.76 7.96 -17.30
C ASP A 13 10.12 8.96 -16.32
N THR A 14 10.90 9.96 -15.87
CA THR A 14 10.40 11.09 -15.08
C THR A 14 9.82 12.20 -15.96
N ASN A 15 9.95 12.07 -17.29
CA ASN A 15 9.55 13.05 -18.30
C ASN A 15 10.13 14.44 -18.00
N GLY A 16 11.41 14.49 -17.60
CA GLY A 16 12.12 15.73 -17.28
C GLY A 16 11.68 16.41 -15.97
N GLN A 17 10.94 15.71 -15.10
CA GLN A 17 10.52 16.23 -13.80
C GLN A 17 11.41 15.68 -12.68
N PHE A 18 11.72 16.55 -11.72
CA PHE A 18 12.34 16.09 -10.47
C PHE A 18 11.34 15.27 -9.66
N MET A 19 11.81 14.15 -9.12
CA MET A 19 11.04 13.28 -8.25
C MET A 19 11.76 13.09 -6.92
N VAL A 20 10.98 12.85 -5.87
CA VAL A 20 11.50 12.56 -4.54
C VAL A 20 11.63 11.04 -4.41
N PHE A 21 12.79 10.59 -3.94
CA PHE A 21 13.06 9.20 -3.63
C PHE A 21 13.66 9.10 -2.24
N ASN A 22 13.23 8.12 -1.45
CA ASN A 22 13.99 7.73 -0.26
C ASN A 22 15.28 6.98 -0.64
N ASN A 23 16.19 6.83 0.32
CA ASN A 23 17.51 6.22 0.09
C ASN A 23 17.43 4.76 -0.39
N TYR A 24 16.54 3.94 0.18
CA TYR A 24 16.41 2.52 -0.20
C TYR A 24 15.87 2.36 -1.62
N TYR A 25 14.86 3.15 -1.98
CA TYR A 25 14.24 3.10 -3.28
C TYR A 25 15.17 3.63 -4.37
N LEU A 26 15.90 4.73 -4.08
CA LEU A 26 16.92 5.25 -4.97
C LEU A 26 18.06 4.26 -5.19
N GLN A 27 18.56 3.63 -4.13
CA GLN A 27 19.62 2.62 -4.22
C GLN A 27 19.20 1.47 -5.13
N LEU A 28 17.97 0.98 -4.99
CA LEU A 28 17.45 -0.09 -5.84
C LEU A 28 17.47 0.29 -7.32
N PHE A 29 17.12 1.54 -7.66
CA PHE A 29 17.20 1.98 -9.05
C PHE A 29 18.63 2.04 -9.57
N ILE A 30 19.57 2.52 -8.77
CA ILE A 30 21.00 2.52 -9.14
C ILE A 30 21.47 1.09 -9.40
N ASP A 31 21.11 0.14 -8.52
CA ASP A 31 21.46 -1.28 -8.67
C ASP A 31 20.84 -1.91 -9.93
N LEU A 32 19.68 -1.40 -10.37
CA LEU A 32 19.02 -1.78 -11.63
C LEU A 32 19.61 -1.08 -12.88
N GLY A 33 20.62 -0.24 -12.70
CA GLY A 33 21.34 0.45 -13.78
C GLY A 33 20.79 1.83 -14.16
N PHE A 34 19.90 2.41 -13.35
CA PHE A 34 19.46 3.78 -13.56
C PHE A 34 20.57 4.78 -13.19
N ILE A 35 20.69 5.84 -13.97
CA ILE A 35 21.71 6.88 -13.80
C ILE A 35 21.05 8.15 -13.27
N ILE A 36 21.61 8.72 -12.22
CA ILE A 36 21.21 10.05 -11.73
C ILE A 36 21.88 11.09 -12.62
N THR A 37 21.08 11.83 -13.39
CA THR A 37 21.58 12.88 -14.28
C THR A 37 21.63 14.25 -13.60
N ASP A 38 20.79 14.49 -12.59
CA ASP A 38 20.69 15.76 -11.86
C ASP A 38 20.05 15.55 -10.48
N TYR A 39 20.30 16.46 -9.53
CA TYR A 39 19.67 16.48 -8.21
C TYR A 39 19.39 17.91 -7.76
N LYS A 40 18.23 18.13 -7.13
CA LYS A 40 17.82 19.46 -6.66
C LYS A 40 18.17 19.72 -5.20
N ALA A 41 17.98 18.73 -4.34
CA ALA A 41 18.22 18.82 -2.91
C ALA A 41 18.41 17.43 -2.31
N ILE A 42 19.15 17.36 -1.21
CA ILE A 42 19.31 16.17 -0.39
C ILE A 42 18.90 16.56 1.02
N THR A 43 18.09 15.73 1.66
CA THR A 43 17.69 15.92 3.06
C THR A 43 18.01 14.67 3.85
N VAL A 44 18.68 14.84 4.99
CA VAL A 44 19.10 13.75 5.87
C VAL A 44 18.13 13.67 7.03
N PHE A 45 17.72 12.45 7.36
CA PHE A 45 16.84 12.16 8.49
C PHE A 45 17.50 11.10 9.37
N GLU A 46 17.32 11.24 10.68
CA GLU A 46 17.68 10.20 11.63
C GLU A 46 16.55 9.19 11.74
N LYS A 47 16.88 7.90 11.61
CA LYS A 47 15.91 6.82 11.75
C LYS A 47 15.62 6.61 13.24
N VAL A 48 14.36 6.75 13.62
CA VAL A 48 13.85 6.38 14.95
C VAL A 48 13.01 5.11 14.87
N ALA A 49 13.07 4.28 15.92
CA ALA A 49 12.33 3.01 16.00
C ALA A 49 11.08 3.10 16.92
N GLU A 50 10.64 4.30 17.27
CA GLU A 50 9.55 4.53 18.24
C GLU A 50 8.21 3.91 17.84
N GLN A 51 7.97 3.72 16.53
CA GLN A 51 6.75 3.07 16.03
C GLN A 51 6.82 1.54 16.06
N GLU A 52 8.01 0.94 16.21
CA GLU A 52 8.18 -0.52 16.19
C GLU A 52 7.37 -1.22 17.30
N PRO A 53 7.40 -0.78 18.58
CA PRO A 53 6.60 -1.40 19.63
C PRO A 53 5.09 -1.35 19.34
N PHE A 54 4.60 -0.25 18.78
CA PHE A 54 3.20 -0.10 18.38
C PHE A 54 2.84 -1.11 17.28
N VAL A 55 3.62 -1.18 16.20
CA VAL A 55 3.36 -2.09 15.08
C VAL A 55 3.40 -3.55 15.54
N ARG A 56 4.40 -3.93 16.35
CA ARG A 56 4.51 -5.29 16.90
C ARG A 56 3.32 -5.65 17.78
N THR A 57 2.91 -4.75 18.67
CA THR A 57 1.77 -4.97 19.56
C THR A 57 0.48 -5.14 18.77
N MET A 58 0.21 -4.26 17.81
CA MET A 58 -1.02 -4.32 17.00
C MET A 58 -1.04 -5.55 16.08
N MET A 59 0.10 -5.97 15.55
CA MET A 59 0.21 -7.23 14.79
C MET A 59 -0.04 -8.46 15.66
N ASN A 60 0.49 -8.50 16.88
CA ASN A 60 0.23 -9.60 17.82
C ASN A 60 -1.24 -9.67 18.21
N LEU A 61 -1.87 -8.54 18.53
CA LEU A 61 -3.30 -8.47 18.82
C LEU A 61 -4.16 -8.91 17.62
N ARG A 62 -3.74 -8.53 16.40
CA ARG A 62 -4.39 -9.00 15.18
C ARG A 62 -4.30 -10.51 15.03
N ILE A 63 -3.14 -11.11 15.25
CA ILE A 63 -2.95 -12.57 15.16
C ILE A 63 -3.80 -13.29 16.22
N GLN A 64 -3.81 -12.80 17.46
CA GLN A 64 -4.67 -13.34 18.52
C GLN A 64 -6.15 -13.26 18.16
N ALA A 65 -6.59 -12.15 17.55
CA ALA A 65 -7.96 -12.00 17.08
C ALA A 65 -8.31 -13.00 15.96
N ILE A 66 -7.37 -13.29 15.04
CA ILE A 66 -7.56 -14.32 14.00
C ILE A 66 -7.72 -15.70 14.63
N LEU A 67 -6.83 -16.07 15.56
CA LEU A 67 -6.89 -17.35 16.27
C LEU A 67 -8.20 -17.52 17.05
N ALA A 68 -8.76 -16.42 17.57
CA ALA A 68 -10.04 -16.41 18.26
C ALA A 68 -11.26 -16.30 17.32
N GLY A 69 -11.09 -16.27 15.99
CA GLY A 69 -12.18 -16.06 15.03
C GLY A 69 -12.88 -14.70 15.17
N SER A 70 -12.20 -13.70 15.74
CA SER A 70 -12.77 -12.40 16.09
C SER A 70 -12.69 -11.39 14.95
N SER A 71 -13.78 -10.64 14.73
CA SER A 71 -13.82 -9.52 13.79
C SER A 71 -12.85 -8.37 14.13
N LYS A 72 -12.29 -8.36 15.36
CA LYS A 72 -11.28 -7.40 15.81
C LYS A 72 -10.00 -7.43 14.95
N GLU A 73 -9.71 -8.52 14.23
CA GLU A 73 -8.55 -8.58 13.34
C GLU A 73 -8.59 -7.48 12.26
N LYS A 74 -9.78 -7.11 11.79
CA LYS A 74 -9.99 -6.00 10.84
C LYS A 74 -9.70 -4.64 11.48
N PHE A 75 -10.09 -4.46 12.74
CA PHE A 75 -9.82 -3.25 13.51
C PHE A 75 -8.31 -3.05 13.72
N TYR A 76 -7.59 -4.10 14.14
CA TYR A 76 -6.14 -4.01 14.32
C TYR A 76 -5.39 -3.78 13.00
N LYS A 77 -5.84 -4.39 11.88
CA LYS A 77 -5.33 -4.05 10.53
C LYS A 77 -5.55 -2.56 10.22
N LEU A 78 -6.75 -2.05 10.48
CA LEU A 78 -7.10 -0.66 10.21
C LEU A 78 -6.21 0.31 11.00
N MET A 79 -5.99 0.04 12.29
CA MET A 79 -5.17 0.91 13.14
C MET A 79 -3.73 1.03 12.64
N ILE A 80 -3.12 -0.08 12.19
CA ILE A 80 -1.79 -0.06 11.58
C ILE A 80 -1.79 0.74 10.27
N ASN A 81 -2.83 0.59 9.44
CA ASN A 81 -2.93 1.31 8.18
C ASN A 81 -3.23 2.80 8.34
N VAL A 82 -3.92 3.19 9.43
CA VAL A 82 -4.25 4.59 9.70
C VAL A 82 -3.07 5.33 10.33
N SER A 83 -2.19 4.66 11.08
CA SER A 83 -1.11 5.33 11.80
C SER A 83 -0.20 6.14 10.87
N TYR A 84 0.24 5.58 9.73
CA TYR A 84 1.04 6.33 8.76
C TYR A 84 0.19 7.27 7.88
N LYS A 85 -1.08 6.92 7.64
CA LYS A 85 -1.97 7.71 6.78
C LYS A 85 -2.33 9.05 7.43
N TYR A 86 -2.35 9.10 8.75
CA TYR A 86 -2.57 10.33 9.49
C TYR A 86 -1.45 11.35 9.23
N ASP A 87 -0.18 10.89 9.16
CA ASP A 87 0.99 11.74 8.89
C ASP A 87 0.92 12.42 7.51
N ILE A 88 0.25 11.81 6.54
CA ILE A 88 0.06 12.36 5.18
C ILE A 88 -1.29 13.05 4.98
N LEU A 89 -2.10 13.19 6.04
CA LEU A 89 -3.42 13.75 5.92
C LEU A 89 -3.31 15.26 5.62
N ASN A 90 -3.79 15.69 4.45
CA ASN A 90 -3.87 17.10 4.13
C ASN A 90 -4.97 17.77 4.97
N THR A 91 -4.60 18.35 6.10
CA THR A 91 -5.53 19.02 7.02
C THR A 91 -5.89 20.44 6.59
N GLU A 92 -5.22 21.02 5.61
CA GLU A 92 -5.33 22.44 5.22
C GLU A 92 -6.69 22.80 4.58
N LYS A 93 -7.44 21.82 4.05
CA LYS A 93 -8.65 22.05 3.24
C LYS A 93 -9.91 21.34 3.72
N PHE A 94 -10.00 20.99 5.01
CA PHE A 94 -11.21 20.36 5.55
C PHE A 94 -12.21 21.38 6.10
N GLY A 95 -13.13 21.84 5.24
CA GLY A 95 -14.39 22.44 5.66
C GLY A 95 -15.52 21.42 5.55
N LYS A 96 -16.39 21.31 6.56
CA LYS A 96 -17.60 20.48 6.46
C LYS A 96 -18.79 21.38 6.18
N ILE A 97 -19.45 21.18 5.04
CA ILE A 97 -20.74 21.82 4.77
C ILE A 97 -21.85 20.87 5.20
N LYS A 98 -22.76 21.36 6.06
CA LYS A 98 -23.99 20.68 6.43
C LYS A 98 -25.17 21.39 5.77
N LEU A 99 -26.13 20.64 5.26
CA LEU A 99 -27.43 21.17 4.87
C LEU A 99 -28.35 21.07 6.09
N LEU A 100 -28.78 22.21 6.61
CA LEU A 100 -29.56 22.30 7.85
C LEU A 100 -30.86 23.06 7.59
N ASP A 101 -31.88 22.76 8.37
CA ASP A 101 -33.10 23.56 8.40
C ASP A 101 -32.90 24.87 9.15
N LYS A 102 -33.93 25.71 9.24
CA LYS A 102 -33.82 27.00 9.91
C LYS A 102 -33.46 26.90 11.40
N ALA A 103 -33.97 25.90 12.12
CA ALA A 103 -33.74 25.73 13.55
C ALA A 103 -32.32 25.22 13.83
N ASP A 104 -31.90 24.19 13.09
CA ASP A 104 -30.56 23.63 13.19
C ASP A 104 -29.48 24.61 12.71
N THR A 105 -29.80 25.44 11.72
CA THR A 105 -28.92 26.53 11.26
C THR A 105 -28.70 27.55 12.36
N PHE A 106 -29.76 27.93 13.08
CA PHE A 106 -29.66 28.85 14.21
C PHE A 106 -28.72 28.28 15.27
N ILE A 107 -28.88 27.02 15.65
CA ILE A 107 -27.97 26.37 16.64
C ILE A 107 -26.54 26.34 16.11
N ALA A 108 -26.34 25.92 14.85
CA ALA A 108 -25.01 25.77 14.27
C ALA A 108 -24.25 27.09 14.12
N GLN A 109 -24.94 28.21 13.92
CA GLN A 109 -24.35 29.56 13.86
C GLN A 109 -23.75 30.02 15.20
N HIS A 110 -24.25 29.48 16.32
CA HIS A 110 -23.75 29.82 17.66
C HIS A 110 -22.61 28.90 18.11
N LEU A 111 -22.24 27.89 17.32
CA LEU A 111 -21.11 27.04 17.64
C LEU A 111 -19.79 27.77 17.31
N PRO A 112 -18.76 27.66 18.16
CA PRO A 112 -17.48 28.37 17.97
C PRO A 112 -16.70 27.92 16.73
N ASN A 113 -17.11 26.82 16.11
CA ASN A 113 -16.51 26.30 14.89
C ASN A 113 -17.33 26.63 13.63
N HIS A 114 -18.29 27.55 13.71
CA HIS A 114 -18.99 28.09 12.54
C HIS A 114 -18.02 28.91 11.66
N ILE A 115 -18.14 28.76 10.34
CA ILE A 115 -17.39 29.55 9.35
C ILE A 115 -18.32 30.46 8.57
N GLY A 116 -19.46 29.94 8.11
CA GLY A 116 -20.38 30.69 7.26
C GLY A 116 -21.67 29.95 6.98
N THR A 117 -22.71 30.71 6.61
CA THR A 117 -24.02 30.17 6.25
C THR A 117 -24.46 30.75 4.92
N ARG A 118 -24.98 29.91 4.03
CA ARG A 118 -25.60 30.32 2.77
C ARG A 118 -27.01 29.75 2.67
N CYS A 119 -28.00 30.62 2.49
CA CYS A 119 -29.36 30.20 2.19
C CYS A 119 -29.42 29.52 0.80
N ILE A 120 -30.07 28.36 0.73
CA ILE A 120 -30.34 27.65 -0.53
C ILE A 120 -31.83 27.77 -0.87
N SER A 121 -32.70 27.61 0.14
CA SER A 121 -34.15 27.77 0.02
C SER A 121 -34.75 28.23 1.35
N ALA A 122 -36.07 28.45 1.38
CA ALA A 122 -36.78 28.99 2.55
C ALA A 122 -36.50 28.25 3.87
N ASN A 123 -36.21 26.95 3.82
CA ASN A 123 -35.91 26.13 5.01
C ASN A 123 -34.68 25.24 4.85
N ILE A 124 -33.76 25.56 3.93
CA ILE A 124 -32.51 24.80 3.77
C ILE A 124 -31.34 25.76 3.61
N PHE A 125 -30.33 25.58 4.46
CA PHE A 125 -29.12 26.38 4.50
C PHE A 125 -27.88 25.48 4.41
N ALA A 126 -26.90 25.88 3.60
CA ALA A 126 -25.56 25.32 3.66
C ALA A 126 -24.77 26.04 4.75
N VAL A 127 -24.49 25.34 5.85
CA VAL A 127 -23.67 25.82 6.96
C VAL A 127 -22.29 25.20 6.87
N SER A 128 -21.27 26.04 6.64
CA SER A 128 -19.86 25.66 6.70
C SER A 128 -19.38 25.70 8.15
N VAL A 129 -18.83 24.58 8.61
CA VAL A 129 -18.23 24.45 9.94
C VAL A 129 -16.80 23.94 9.82
N LEU A 130 -15.92 24.47 10.66
CA LEU A 130 -14.60 23.94 10.88
C LEU A 130 -14.73 22.64 11.68
N PRO A 131 -14.22 21.50 11.20
CA PRO A 131 -14.18 20.29 11.99
C PRO A 131 -13.37 20.52 13.28
N LYS A 132 -13.81 19.94 14.40
CA LYS A 132 -12.95 19.86 15.58
C LYS A 132 -11.75 18.99 15.22
N THR A 133 -10.56 19.57 15.17
CA THR A 133 -9.32 18.86 14.88
C THR A 133 -8.55 18.60 16.18
N VAL A 134 -7.95 17.42 16.28
CA VAL A 134 -6.89 17.14 17.23
C VAL A 134 -5.59 17.24 16.44
N ILE A 135 -4.72 18.17 16.79
CA ILE A 135 -3.44 18.35 16.10
C ILE A 135 -2.48 17.31 16.68
N CYS A 136 -2.00 16.40 15.82
CA CYS A 136 -0.84 15.58 16.11
C CYS A 136 0.29 16.09 15.21
N PHE A 137 1.41 16.50 15.81
CA PHE A 137 2.59 16.95 15.07
C PHE A 137 3.44 15.75 14.69
N THR A 138 2.97 14.99 13.70
CA THR A 138 3.82 14.01 13.02
C THR A 138 4.33 14.58 11.71
N SER A 139 5.58 14.25 11.38
CA SER A 139 6.28 14.78 10.22
C SER A 139 5.73 14.16 8.93
N LEU A 140 5.32 14.97 7.94
CA LEU A 140 4.84 14.50 6.62
C LEU A 140 5.85 13.53 5.97
N GLN A 141 7.13 13.75 6.25
CA GLN A 141 8.25 12.95 5.79
C GLN A 141 8.12 11.49 6.25
N SER A 142 7.66 11.21 7.47
CA SER A 142 7.37 9.84 7.96
C SER A 142 6.46 9.08 6.98
N GLY A 143 5.40 9.74 6.55
CA GLY A 143 4.46 9.19 5.59
C GLY A 143 5.05 8.96 4.19
N VAL A 144 5.84 9.91 3.68
CA VAL A 144 6.57 9.76 2.41
C VAL A 144 7.54 8.59 2.47
N PHE A 145 8.32 8.48 3.54
CA PHE A 145 9.25 7.36 3.76
C PHE A 145 8.52 6.02 3.83
N THR A 146 7.36 5.97 4.50
CA THR A 146 6.53 4.76 4.58
C THR A 146 6.08 4.30 3.19
N LEU A 147 5.59 5.23 2.36
CA LEU A 147 5.12 4.91 1.01
C LEU A 147 6.26 4.46 0.09
N ASP A 148 7.42 5.13 0.12
CA ASP A 148 8.57 4.73 -0.70
C ASP A 148 9.20 3.43 -0.21
N ASN A 149 9.23 3.17 1.10
CA ASN A 149 9.66 1.88 1.64
C ASN A 149 8.71 0.75 1.21
N ALA A 150 7.40 0.98 1.18
CA ALA A 150 6.46 0.01 0.62
C ALA A 150 6.77 -0.28 -0.86
N LYS A 151 7.15 0.75 -1.64
CA LYS A 151 7.58 0.55 -3.03
C LYS A 151 8.85 -0.28 -3.16
N TYR A 152 9.86 0.08 -2.38
CA TYR A 152 11.10 -0.66 -2.29
C TYR A 152 10.85 -2.14 -1.97
N GLN A 153 9.97 -2.46 -1.02
CA GLN A 153 9.72 -3.84 -0.60
C GLN A 153 9.19 -4.72 -1.74
N TYR A 154 8.20 -4.28 -2.53
CA TYR A 154 7.70 -5.10 -3.63
C TYR A 154 8.70 -5.21 -4.78
N LEU A 155 9.41 -4.11 -5.11
CA LEU A 155 10.40 -4.12 -6.18
C LEU A 155 11.61 -4.98 -5.80
N ASN A 156 12.04 -4.94 -4.54
CA ASN A 156 13.11 -5.78 -4.03
C ASN A 156 12.71 -7.27 -4.08
N CYS A 157 11.49 -7.60 -3.68
CA CYS A 157 10.95 -8.96 -3.83
C CYS A 157 10.97 -9.42 -5.30
N PHE A 158 10.60 -8.54 -6.22
CA PHE A 158 10.54 -8.88 -7.64
C PHE A 158 11.93 -9.01 -8.29
N TYR A 159 12.75 -7.98 -8.20
CA TYR A 159 14.04 -7.90 -8.91
C TYR A 159 15.18 -8.62 -8.19
N ASN A 160 15.26 -8.48 -6.86
CA ASN A 160 16.38 -9.03 -6.09
C ASN A 160 16.11 -10.43 -5.54
N PHE A 161 14.85 -10.88 -5.55
CA PHE A 161 14.47 -12.22 -5.13
C PHE A 161 13.92 -13.03 -6.31
N MET A 162 12.71 -12.76 -6.82
CA MET A 162 12.08 -13.58 -7.87
C MET A 162 12.92 -13.73 -9.14
N TYR A 163 13.52 -12.64 -9.63
CA TYR A 163 14.31 -12.66 -10.87
C TYR A 163 15.62 -13.46 -10.79
N LYS A 164 16.06 -13.85 -9.58
CA LYS A 164 17.27 -14.65 -9.39
C LYS A 164 17.04 -16.13 -9.63
N PHE A 165 15.86 -16.65 -9.32
CA PHE A 165 15.59 -18.10 -9.35
C PHE A 165 14.40 -18.49 -10.23
N LEU A 166 13.68 -17.55 -10.86
CA LEU A 166 12.55 -17.86 -11.74
C LEU A 166 12.86 -17.67 -13.22
N ILE A 167 12.31 -18.56 -14.05
CA ILE A 167 12.32 -18.40 -15.52
C ILE A 167 11.48 -17.18 -15.92
N ARG A 168 12.13 -16.07 -16.27
CA ARG A 168 11.50 -14.77 -16.61
C ARG A 168 10.44 -14.83 -17.71
N ARG A 169 10.51 -15.82 -18.62
CA ARG A 169 9.52 -16.01 -19.70
C ARG A 169 8.27 -16.77 -19.26
N ARG A 170 8.29 -17.38 -18.07
CA ARG A 170 7.20 -18.24 -17.56
C ARG A 170 6.43 -17.62 -16.40
N PHE A 171 6.66 -16.36 -16.07
CA PHE A 171 5.76 -15.60 -15.23
C PHE A 171 5.65 -14.16 -15.74
N ASN A 172 4.52 -13.53 -15.44
CA ASN A 172 4.26 -12.15 -15.81
C ASN A 172 3.68 -11.39 -14.62
N PHE A 173 4.26 -10.24 -14.33
CA PHE A 173 3.69 -9.29 -13.37
C PHE A 173 2.52 -8.56 -14.03
N ILE A 174 1.33 -8.69 -13.46
CA ILE A 174 0.12 -8.09 -14.03
C ILE A 174 -0.09 -6.69 -13.45
N PHE A 175 -0.19 -6.57 -12.12
CA PHE A 175 -0.19 -5.31 -11.41
C PHE A 175 0.08 -5.53 -9.92
N ALA A 176 0.34 -4.44 -9.20
CA ALA A 176 0.35 -4.39 -7.74
C ALA A 176 -0.67 -3.35 -7.27
N ASP A 177 -1.28 -3.58 -6.11
CA ASP A 177 -2.13 -2.61 -5.44
C ASP A 177 -1.78 -2.55 -3.96
N THR A 178 -1.14 -1.44 -3.57
CA THR A 178 -0.79 -1.05 -2.18
C THR A 178 0.00 -2.10 -1.40
N ASP A 179 -0.65 -3.17 -0.93
CA ASP A 179 -0.11 -4.27 -0.14
C ASP A 179 -0.23 -5.65 -0.84
N SER A 180 -0.55 -5.68 -2.14
CA SER A 180 -0.77 -6.90 -2.90
C SER A 180 -0.08 -6.90 -4.28
N ILE A 181 0.29 -8.10 -4.75
CA ILE A 181 0.96 -8.34 -6.03
C ILE A 181 0.18 -9.44 -6.76
N TYR A 182 -0.07 -9.24 -8.05
CA TYR A 182 -0.77 -10.19 -8.91
C TYR A 182 0.16 -10.67 -10.02
N ILE A 183 0.43 -11.97 -10.05
CA ILE A 183 1.37 -12.62 -10.97
C ILE A 183 0.63 -13.74 -11.70
N ALA A 184 0.80 -13.82 -13.02
CA ALA A 184 0.43 -14.99 -13.80
C ALA A 184 1.65 -15.89 -13.98
N ILE A 185 1.48 -17.20 -13.81
CA ILE A 185 2.56 -18.18 -13.89
C ILE A 185 2.19 -19.22 -14.95
N ALA A 186 3.08 -19.42 -15.92
CA ALA A 186 3.00 -20.50 -16.89
C ALA A 186 3.58 -21.78 -16.27
N GLY A 187 2.81 -22.37 -15.34
CA GLY A 187 3.17 -23.57 -14.60
C GLY A 187 3.20 -24.85 -15.46
N ASN A 188 3.24 -25.99 -14.78
CA ASN A 188 3.06 -27.31 -15.37
C ASN A 188 1.55 -27.59 -15.53
N PRO A 189 1.05 -27.85 -16.75
CA PRO A 189 -0.37 -28.15 -16.99
C PRO A 189 -0.85 -29.46 -16.35
N ALA A 190 0.07 -30.35 -15.93
CA ALA A 190 -0.26 -31.59 -15.22
C ALA A 190 -0.46 -31.38 -13.71
N LYS A 191 -0.18 -30.18 -13.18
CA LYS A 191 -0.39 -29.82 -11.77
C LYS A 191 -1.52 -28.80 -11.63
N ASP A 192 -2.12 -28.74 -10.45
CA ASP A 192 -3.13 -27.74 -10.12
C ASP A 192 -2.53 -26.33 -9.92
N CYS A 193 -3.37 -25.37 -9.52
CA CYS A 193 -2.94 -23.99 -9.28
C CYS A 193 -2.10 -23.81 -8.01
N HIS A 194 -2.02 -24.80 -7.13
CA HIS A 194 -1.23 -24.74 -5.88
C HIS A 194 0.25 -25.06 -6.11
N GLN A 195 0.66 -25.37 -7.35
CA GLN A 195 2.07 -25.57 -7.71
C GLN A 195 2.96 -24.34 -7.53
N GLN A 196 2.37 -23.14 -7.38
CA GLN A 196 3.08 -21.88 -7.19
C GLN A 196 4.21 -21.69 -8.21
N PHE A 197 5.45 -21.57 -7.72
CA PHE A 197 6.64 -21.33 -8.52
C PHE A 197 7.37 -22.62 -8.93
N GLU A 198 6.99 -23.79 -8.40
CA GLU A 198 7.78 -25.02 -8.48
C GLU A 198 8.21 -25.39 -9.91
N ALA A 199 7.29 -25.25 -10.87
CA ALA A 199 7.53 -25.58 -12.28
C ALA A 199 8.45 -24.61 -13.04
N ILE A 200 8.79 -23.47 -12.44
CA ILE A 200 9.52 -22.38 -13.09
C ILE A 200 10.76 -21.93 -12.31
N VAL A 201 11.15 -22.68 -11.28
CA VAL A 201 12.38 -22.47 -10.52
C VAL A 201 13.58 -22.96 -11.32
N THR A 202 14.57 -22.10 -11.56
CA THR A 202 15.85 -22.41 -12.22
C THR A 202 16.94 -22.80 -11.24
N ASP A 203 16.94 -22.20 -10.06
CA ASP A 203 17.92 -22.45 -8.99
C ASP A 203 17.18 -22.90 -7.74
N LYS A 204 17.06 -24.24 -7.61
CA LYS A 204 16.34 -24.86 -6.51
C LYS A 204 17.04 -24.65 -5.17
N GLN A 205 18.38 -24.65 -5.15
CA GLN A 205 19.14 -24.45 -3.92
C GLN A 205 18.91 -23.04 -3.38
N PHE A 206 19.01 -22.02 -4.23
CA PHE A 206 18.72 -20.64 -3.84
C PHE A 206 17.26 -20.49 -3.39
N TYR A 207 16.32 -21.08 -4.14
CA TYR A 207 14.90 -21.05 -3.82
C TYR A 207 14.62 -21.64 -2.43
N ASP A 208 15.04 -22.88 -2.18
CA ASP A 208 14.77 -23.60 -0.92
C ASP A 208 15.40 -22.87 0.30
N GLN A 209 16.53 -22.18 0.10
CA GLN A 209 17.19 -21.37 1.13
C GLN A 209 16.47 -20.05 1.46
N HIS A 210 15.87 -19.39 0.46
CA HIS A 210 15.41 -17.99 0.59
C HIS A 210 13.90 -17.81 0.52
N VAL A 211 13.14 -18.77 -0.01
CA VAL A 211 11.70 -18.59 -0.29
C VAL A 211 10.90 -18.22 0.95
N TYR A 212 11.22 -18.83 2.08
CA TYR A 212 10.52 -18.59 3.34
C TYR A 212 10.90 -17.29 4.05
N GLN A 213 11.82 -16.49 3.50
CA GLN A 213 12.01 -15.11 3.93
C GLN A 213 10.83 -14.24 3.48
N TYR A 214 10.31 -14.51 2.27
CA TYR A 214 9.22 -13.74 1.66
C TYR A 214 7.87 -14.44 1.81
N LEU A 215 7.77 -15.74 1.52
CA LEU A 215 6.52 -16.50 1.57
C LEU A 215 6.36 -17.26 2.89
N PRO A 216 5.15 -17.74 3.21
CA PRO A 216 4.91 -18.56 4.38
C PRO A 216 5.55 -19.94 4.20
N GLY A 217 6.09 -20.51 5.28
CA GLY A 217 6.57 -21.89 5.30
C GLY A 217 5.43 -22.92 5.29
N PRO A 218 5.62 -24.11 4.70
CA PRO A 218 4.57 -25.13 4.59
C PRO A 218 4.08 -25.64 5.95
N ASN A 219 4.96 -25.60 6.96
CA ASN A 219 4.67 -26.10 8.32
C ASN A 219 4.57 -24.98 9.35
N LYS A 220 4.42 -23.72 8.91
CA LYS A 220 4.45 -22.57 9.82
C LYS A 220 3.05 -22.04 10.10
N ASP A 221 2.89 -21.51 11.29
CA ASP A 221 1.62 -21.06 11.84
C ASP A 221 1.18 -19.69 11.29
N ILE A 222 0.09 -19.17 11.85
CA ILE A 222 -0.46 -17.86 11.53
C ILE A 222 0.55 -16.71 11.74
N TYR A 223 1.56 -16.87 12.60
CA TYR A 223 2.56 -15.83 12.85
C TYR A 223 3.49 -15.68 11.65
N ASP A 224 3.87 -16.78 11.01
CA ASP A 224 4.67 -16.71 9.78
C ASP A 224 3.82 -16.23 8.60
N TYR A 225 2.56 -16.68 8.48
CA TYR A 225 1.64 -16.19 7.45
C TYR A 225 1.35 -14.68 7.58
N LYS A 226 1.39 -14.14 8.80
CA LYS A 226 1.20 -12.71 9.10
C LYS A 226 2.50 -11.98 9.46
N LYS A 227 3.67 -12.54 9.14
CA LYS A 227 4.94 -11.89 9.47
C LYS A 227 5.05 -10.53 8.79
N ILE A 228 5.65 -9.59 9.50
CA ILE A 228 5.86 -8.22 9.01
C ILE A 228 6.79 -8.28 7.79
N LEU A 229 6.43 -7.59 6.71
CA LEU A 229 7.11 -7.56 5.41
C LEU A 229 7.11 -8.89 4.62
N GLY A 230 6.46 -9.94 5.12
CA GLY A 230 6.20 -11.15 4.36
C GLY A 230 4.99 -11.01 3.42
N PHE A 231 4.96 -11.83 2.38
CA PHE A 231 3.82 -12.00 1.49
C PHE A 231 3.02 -13.23 1.91
N GLY A 232 1.74 -13.04 2.20
CA GLY A 232 0.78 -14.14 2.36
C GLY A 232 0.09 -14.44 1.03
N ILE A 233 -0.06 -15.73 0.70
CA ILE A 233 -0.80 -16.15 -0.50
C ILE A 233 -2.29 -16.05 -0.20
N GLN A 234 -2.92 -14.99 -0.73
CA GLN A 234 -4.32 -14.72 -0.45
C GLN A 234 -5.29 -15.54 -1.30
N ASN A 235 -4.99 -15.70 -2.59
CA ASN A 235 -5.79 -16.44 -3.55
C ASN A 235 -4.89 -17.08 -4.61
N GLU A 236 -5.24 -18.27 -5.05
CA GLU A 236 -4.66 -18.96 -6.20
C GLU A 236 -5.79 -19.33 -7.17
N GLY A 237 -5.49 -19.44 -8.45
CA GLY A 237 -6.52 -19.62 -9.46
C GLY A 237 -5.95 -19.89 -10.83
N TYR A 238 -6.82 -20.29 -11.74
CA TYR A 238 -6.43 -20.69 -13.11
C TYR A 238 -6.41 -19.51 -14.08
N GLU A 239 -7.19 -18.46 -13.81
CA GLU A 239 -7.34 -17.33 -14.73
C GLU A 239 -7.38 -16.00 -13.98
N LEU A 240 -6.66 -15.02 -14.52
CA LEU A 240 -6.68 -13.63 -14.09
C LEU A 240 -6.74 -12.72 -15.33
N THR A 241 -7.85 -12.00 -15.49
CA THR A 241 -8.03 -10.99 -16.54
C THR A 241 -7.90 -9.60 -15.93
N SER A 242 -7.04 -8.74 -16.47
CA SER A 242 -6.90 -7.35 -16.03
C SER A 242 -7.08 -6.38 -17.20
N LEU A 243 -7.98 -5.41 -17.02
CA LEU A 243 -8.19 -4.30 -17.97
C LEU A 243 -7.39 -3.06 -17.58
N GLY A 244 -6.79 -3.06 -16.39
CA GLY A 244 -6.02 -1.96 -15.83
C GLY A 244 -5.95 -2.01 -14.31
N ALA A 245 -5.23 -1.05 -13.72
CA ALA A 245 -5.11 -0.95 -12.27
C ALA A 245 -6.50 -0.91 -11.61
N LYS A 246 -6.70 -1.76 -10.59
CA LYS A 246 -7.96 -1.90 -9.83
C LYS A 246 -9.18 -2.34 -10.67
N ARG A 247 -8.97 -2.91 -11.86
CA ARG A 247 -10.03 -3.42 -12.75
C ARG A 247 -9.64 -4.79 -13.30
N TYR A 248 -9.90 -5.82 -12.51
CA TYR A 248 -9.54 -7.20 -12.84
C TYR A 248 -10.62 -8.19 -12.37
N SER A 249 -10.57 -9.40 -12.92
CA SER A 249 -11.37 -10.56 -12.51
C SER A 249 -10.45 -11.77 -12.36
N MET A 250 -10.65 -12.58 -11.32
CA MET A 250 -9.87 -13.79 -11.05
C MET A 250 -10.81 -14.96 -10.75
N ILE A 251 -10.58 -16.10 -11.40
CA ILE A 251 -11.24 -17.36 -11.07
C ILE A 251 -10.41 -18.05 -9.99
N VAL A 252 -10.84 -17.91 -8.74
CA VAL A 252 -10.13 -18.44 -7.56
C VAL A 252 -10.50 -19.90 -7.36
N HIS A 253 -9.49 -20.74 -7.12
CA HIS A 253 -9.69 -22.09 -6.61
C HIS A 253 -9.85 -22.00 -5.08
N LYS A 254 -11.03 -22.43 -4.58
CA LYS A 254 -11.29 -22.55 -3.15
C LYS A 254 -11.09 -23.98 -2.68
#